data_AF-A0A2P6MJ21-F1
#
_entry.id   AF-A0A2P6MJ21-F1
#
_cell.length_a   1.000
_cell.length_b   1.000
_cell.length_c   1.000
_cell.angle_alpha   90.00
_cell.angle_beta   90.00
_cell.angle_gamma   90.00
#
_symmetry.space_group_name_H-M   'P 1'
#
loop_
_entity.id
_entity.type
_entity.pdbx_description
1 polymer ?
#
loop_
_entity_poly.entity_id
_entity_poly.type
_entity_poly.pdbx_seq_one_letter_code
_entity_poly.pdbx_strand_id
1 'polypeptide(L)'
;MKLWMRRLTIVMMSVLTLGAYIPPLDWDDKENADETNPEKKDADLAFSEVEDSSAELEEELWSLEEYLDDVTEQAREQTISKLGPKIYNKVEGDVMEEILPQIEGVISSLYESEDQETVSSWTITEHPSSGYGEKIFHIYDEQEETDVLRFHVRRDMKPKQGYYFNFHYHVKDDGFEAHHTLGDVYWDKNTPPKWMSH
;
A
#
# COMPACT_ATOMS: atom_id res chain seq x y z
N MET A 1 -19.81 15.58 41.50
CA MET A 1 -20.37 15.09 40.22
C MET A 1 -19.95 16.04 39.10
N LYS A 2 -19.93 15.60 37.83
CA LYS A 2 -19.96 16.48 36.63
C LYS A 2 -18.63 17.03 36.07
N LEU A 3 -17.69 16.16 35.71
CA LEU A 3 -16.80 16.45 34.56
C LEU A 3 -16.87 15.34 33.52
N TRP A 4 -16.80 14.08 33.97
CA TRP A 4 -16.95 12.92 33.08
C TRP A 4 -18.35 12.83 32.42
N MET A 5 -19.41 13.04 33.20
CA MET A 5 -20.80 13.08 32.67
C MET A 5 -21.04 14.20 31.65
N ARG A 6 -20.29 15.31 31.74
CA ARG A 6 -20.39 16.44 30.78
C ARG A 6 -19.74 16.10 29.44
N ARG A 7 -18.66 15.30 29.45
CA ARG A 7 -18.00 14.85 28.21
C ARG A 7 -18.89 13.88 27.44
N LEU A 8 -19.57 12.97 28.14
CA LEU A 8 -20.48 12.00 27.53
C LEU A 8 -21.70 12.67 26.86
N THR A 9 -22.26 13.72 27.49
CA THR A 9 -23.42 14.44 26.94
C THR A 9 -23.08 15.24 25.68
N ILE A 10 -21.86 15.81 25.60
CA ILE A 10 -21.42 16.53 24.39
C ILE A 10 -21.29 15.57 23.19
N VAL A 11 -20.70 14.38 23.40
CA VAL A 11 -20.54 13.38 22.34
C VAL A 11 -21.90 12.87 21.85
N MET A 12 -22.85 12.60 22.76
CA MET A 12 -24.20 12.17 22.37
C MET A 12 -24.95 13.25 21.57
N MET A 13 -24.79 14.52 21.93
CA MET A 13 -25.42 15.63 21.21
C MET A 13 -24.86 15.77 19.79
N SER A 14 -23.54 15.61 19.61
CA SER A 14 -22.92 15.69 18.28
C SER A 14 -23.36 14.60 17.31
N VAL A 15 -23.56 13.37 17.80
CA VAL A 15 -24.05 12.26 16.97
C VAL A 15 -25.52 12.49 16.55
N LEU A 16 -26.35 13.04 17.45
CA LEU A 16 -27.74 13.38 17.15
C LEU A 16 -27.88 14.52 16.13
N THR A 17 -26.95 15.48 16.09
CA THR A 17 -27.02 16.59 15.14
C THR A 17 -26.37 16.28 13.78
N LEU A 18 -25.38 15.39 13.72
CA LEU A 18 -24.75 15.00 12.45
C LEU A 18 -25.61 14.05 11.60
N GLY A 19 -26.54 13.31 12.21
CA GLY A 19 -27.42 12.37 11.49
C GLY A 19 -28.68 12.97 10.85
N ALA A 20 -28.93 14.29 11.00
CA ALA A 20 -30.20 14.90 10.63
C ALA A 20 -30.12 15.98 9.54
N TYR A 21 -28.95 16.20 8.92
CA TYR A 21 -28.80 17.20 7.87
C TYR A 21 -28.70 16.53 6.49
N ILE A 22 -29.85 16.25 5.89
CA ILE A 22 -29.97 15.92 4.46
C ILE A 22 -30.46 17.21 3.77
N PRO A 23 -29.66 17.84 2.89
CA PRO A 23 -30.13 18.98 2.12
C PRO A 23 -31.24 18.54 1.15
N PRO A 24 -32.33 19.30 1.00
CA PRO A 24 -33.37 18.95 0.02
C PRO A 24 -32.78 19.03 -1.40
N LEU A 25 -32.99 17.96 -2.17
CA LEU A 25 -32.81 17.96 -3.61
C LEU A 25 -34.08 18.54 -4.22
N ASP A 26 -33.99 19.77 -4.74
CA ASP A 26 -35.06 20.37 -5.53
C ASP A 26 -35.05 19.71 -6.93
N TRP A 27 -36.01 18.82 -7.17
CA TRP A 27 -36.34 18.34 -8.51
C TRP A 27 -37.41 19.24 -9.12
N ASP A 28 -36.99 20.08 -10.07
CA ASP A 28 -37.90 20.79 -10.96
C ASP A 28 -38.38 19.81 -12.06
N ASP A 29 -39.54 19.19 -11.83
CA ASP A 29 -40.31 18.52 -12.87
C ASP A 29 -41.13 19.57 -13.63
N LYS A 30 -40.84 19.73 -14.93
CA LYS A 30 -41.76 20.32 -15.90
C LYS A 30 -42.30 19.21 -16.80
N GLU A 31 -43.50 18.76 -16.48
CA GLU A 31 -44.38 18.01 -17.37
C GLU A 31 -44.92 18.85 -18.54
N ASN A 32 -45.40 18.09 -19.54
CA ASN A 32 -46.40 18.39 -20.59
C ASN A 32 -45.81 18.79 -21.96
N ALA A 33 -46.19 18.22 -23.11
CA ALA A 33 -47.28 17.32 -23.51
C ALA A 33 -46.83 16.63 -24.83
N ASP A 34 -47.00 15.31 -24.99
CA ASP A 34 -48.11 14.61 -25.67
C ASP A 34 -48.31 14.95 -27.16
N GLU A 35 -48.10 13.95 -28.03
CA GLU A 35 -49.10 13.40 -28.97
C GLU A 35 -48.49 12.69 -30.20
N THR A 36 -48.68 11.36 -30.21
CA THR A 36 -49.14 10.48 -31.33
C THR A 36 -48.33 10.36 -32.65
N ASN A 37 -47.83 9.15 -32.95
CA ASN A 37 -48.50 8.08 -33.73
C ASN A 37 -47.46 7.02 -34.25
N PRO A 38 -47.82 5.72 -34.39
CA PRO A 38 -46.91 4.59 -34.43
C PRO A 38 -46.74 3.98 -35.84
N GLU A 39 -45.76 3.09 -36.03
CA GLU A 39 -45.90 1.96 -36.96
C GLU A 39 -44.86 0.83 -36.72
N LYS A 40 -45.38 -0.37 -36.41
CA LYS A 40 -45.09 -1.68 -37.01
C LYS A 40 -43.64 -2.22 -37.04
N LYS A 41 -43.38 -3.36 -36.37
CA LYS A 41 -43.59 -4.74 -36.89
C LYS A 41 -42.90 -5.82 -36.04
N ASP A 42 -43.73 -6.78 -35.61
CA ASP A 42 -43.56 -8.25 -35.59
C ASP A 42 -42.26 -8.92 -35.09
N ALA A 43 -42.50 -9.73 -34.06
CA ALA A 43 -41.79 -10.93 -33.63
C ALA A 43 -41.30 -11.85 -34.77
N ASP A 44 -40.13 -12.46 -34.63
CA ASP A 44 -40.03 -13.90 -34.32
C ASP A 44 -38.58 -14.39 -34.08
N LEU A 45 -38.43 -15.11 -32.97
CA LEU A 45 -37.60 -16.30 -32.73
C LEU A 45 -36.38 -16.59 -33.63
N ALA A 46 -35.18 -16.54 -33.04
CA ALA A 46 -34.05 -17.38 -33.43
C ALA A 46 -33.23 -17.77 -32.20
N PHE A 47 -33.56 -18.93 -31.63
CA PHE A 47 -32.72 -19.65 -30.67
C PHE A 47 -31.57 -20.27 -31.47
N SER A 48 -30.34 -19.83 -31.22
CA SER A 48 -29.14 -20.55 -31.66
C SER A 48 -28.12 -20.51 -30.53
N GLU A 49 -28.17 -21.60 -29.76
CA GLU A 49 -27.04 -22.27 -29.12
C GLU A 49 -25.69 -21.92 -29.76
N VAL A 50 -24.83 -21.25 -29.00
CA VAL A 50 -23.37 -21.35 -29.09
C VAL A 50 -22.82 -21.21 -27.68
N GLU A 51 -22.55 -22.39 -27.11
CA GLU A 51 -21.32 -22.70 -26.38
C GLU A 51 -20.95 -21.77 -25.23
N ASP A 52 -21.41 -22.19 -24.04
CA ASP A 52 -20.85 -21.85 -22.74
C ASP A 52 -19.38 -22.30 -22.71
N SER A 53 -18.49 -21.49 -23.27
CA SER A 53 -17.08 -21.55 -22.91
C SER A 53 -16.97 -20.95 -21.51
N SER A 54 -17.27 -21.80 -20.52
CA SER A 54 -16.56 -21.75 -19.25
C SER A 54 -15.08 -21.89 -19.58
N ALA A 55 -14.47 -20.76 -19.94
CA ALA A 55 -13.06 -20.57 -19.65
C ALA A 55 -12.99 -20.69 -18.15
N GLU A 56 -12.72 -21.91 -17.67
CA GLU A 56 -11.93 -22.09 -16.47
C GLU A 56 -10.75 -21.13 -16.67
N LEU A 57 -10.86 -19.97 -16.02
CA LEU A 57 -9.70 -19.21 -15.62
C LEU A 57 -8.93 -20.22 -14.78
N GLU A 58 -8.04 -20.97 -15.42
CA GLU A 58 -6.86 -21.49 -14.76
C GLU A 58 -6.30 -20.26 -14.05
N GLU A 59 -6.58 -20.16 -12.75
CA GLU A 59 -5.80 -19.33 -11.86
C GLU A 59 -4.37 -19.80 -12.11
N GLU A 60 -3.66 -18.99 -12.90
CA GLU A 60 -2.26 -19.18 -13.21
C GLU A 60 -1.60 -19.21 -11.84
N LEU A 61 -1.32 -20.41 -11.33
CA LEU A 61 -0.63 -20.59 -10.07
C LEU A 61 0.80 -20.15 -10.34
N TRP A 62 1.04 -18.84 -10.19
CA TRP A 62 2.38 -18.25 -10.22
C TRP A 62 3.26 -19.15 -9.37
N SER A 63 4.38 -19.61 -9.94
CA SER A 63 5.29 -20.39 -9.13
C SER A 63 5.78 -19.51 -7.98
N LEU A 64 5.93 -20.07 -6.78
CA LEU A 64 6.40 -19.33 -5.60
C LEU A 64 7.69 -18.54 -5.90
N GLU A 65 8.54 -19.09 -6.76
CA GLU A 65 9.79 -18.48 -7.19
C GLU A 65 9.57 -17.24 -8.09
N GLU A 66 8.60 -17.28 -9.00
CA GLU A 66 8.22 -16.15 -9.85
C GLU A 66 7.59 -15.02 -9.03
N TYR A 67 6.73 -15.37 -8.08
CA TYR A 67 6.17 -14.40 -7.14
C TYR A 67 7.28 -13.73 -6.30
N LEU A 68 8.24 -14.51 -5.78
CA LEU A 68 9.34 -13.99 -4.97
C LEU A 68 10.24 -13.04 -5.77
N ASP A 69 10.47 -13.33 -7.05
CA ASP A 69 11.22 -12.47 -7.96
C ASP A 69 10.49 -11.13 -8.17
N ASP A 70 9.18 -11.17 -8.42
CA ASP A 70 8.36 -9.96 -8.58
C ASP A 70 8.34 -9.09 -7.32
N VAL A 71 8.10 -9.68 -6.16
CA VAL A 71 8.12 -8.96 -4.87
C VAL A 71 9.50 -8.38 -4.57
N THR A 72 10.56 -9.10 -4.91
CA THR A 72 11.93 -8.62 -4.75
C THR A 72 12.23 -7.44 -5.68
N GLU A 73 11.79 -7.51 -6.94
CA GLU A 73 11.93 -6.41 -7.89
C GLU A 73 11.15 -5.17 -7.42
N GLN A 74 9.90 -5.33 -7.00
CA GLN A 74 9.12 -4.23 -6.45
C GLN A 74 9.79 -3.61 -5.21
N ALA A 75 10.30 -4.43 -4.28
CA ALA A 75 11.04 -3.93 -3.11
C ALA A 75 12.27 -3.11 -3.50
N ARG A 76 13.00 -3.55 -4.54
CA ARG A 76 14.13 -2.82 -5.12
C ARG A 76 13.68 -1.49 -5.70
N GLU A 77 12.66 -1.48 -6.55
CA GLU A 77 12.12 -0.28 -7.17
C GLU A 77 11.67 0.74 -6.12
N GLN A 78 10.94 0.31 -5.08
CA GLN A 78 10.49 1.19 -4.00
C GLN A 78 11.67 1.77 -3.20
N THR A 79 12.72 0.98 -2.98
CA THR A 79 13.95 1.44 -2.31
C THR A 79 14.67 2.50 -3.14
N ILE A 80 14.84 2.28 -4.44
CA ILE A 80 15.47 3.24 -5.34
C ILE A 80 14.63 4.52 -5.45
N SER A 81 13.32 4.37 -5.62
CA SER A 81 12.33 5.45 -5.70
C SER A 81 12.40 6.34 -4.46
N LYS A 82 12.41 5.74 -3.26
CA LYS A 82 12.53 6.44 -1.98
C LYS A 82 13.76 7.33 -1.88
N LEU A 83 14.92 6.82 -2.30
CA LEU A 83 16.18 7.55 -2.27
C LEU A 83 16.18 8.67 -3.31
N GLY A 84 15.60 8.41 -4.47
CA GLY A 84 15.60 9.32 -5.59
C GLY A 84 16.99 9.52 -6.18
N PRO A 85 17.09 10.18 -7.34
CA PRO A 85 18.31 10.18 -8.15
C PRO A 85 19.49 10.84 -7.43
N LYS A 86 19.25 11.87 -6.60
CA LYS A 86 20.33 12.60 -5.93
C LYS A 86 21.00 11.78 -4.83
N ILE A 87 20.23 11.01 -4.07
CA ILE A 87 20.78 10.19 -3.00
C ILE A 87 21.34 8.92 -3.60
N TYR A 88 20.53 8.22 -4.39
CA TYR A 88 20.86 6.94 -4.98
C TYR A 88 22.17 6.97 -5.76
N ASN A 89 22.38 7.95 -6.67
CA ASN A 89 23.62 8.05 -7.45
C ASN A 89 24.92 8.14 -6.61
N LYS A 90 24.83 8.54 -5.34
CA LYS A 90 25.99 8.62 -4.46
C LYS A 90 26.23 7.33 -3.68
N VAL A 91 25.14 6.64 -3.30
CA VAL A 91 25.18 5.50 -2.37
C VAL A 91 24.75 4.18 -3.02
N GLU A 92 24.56 4.16 -4.34
CA GLU A 92 24.09 3.03 -5.12
C GLU A 92 24.86 1.75 -4.83
N GLY A 93 26.21 1.81 -4.82
CA GLY A 93 27.05 0.64 -4.53
C GLY A 93 26.72 0.01 -3.17
N ASP A 94 26.74 0.81 -2.11
CA ASP A 94 26.42 0.34 -0.75
C ASP A 94 24.99 -0.20 -0.66
N VAL A 95 24.02 0.44 -1.33
CA VAL A 95 22.62 -0.01 -1.33
C VAL A 95 22.47 -1.35 -2.07
N MET A 96 23.07 -1.49 -3.25
CA MET A 96 22.99 -2.69 -4.07
C MET A 96 23.75 -3.87 -3.44
N GLU A 97 24.91 -3.63 -2.84
CA GLU A 97 25.78 -4.69 -2.31
C GLU A 97 25.43 -5.06 -0.86
N GLU A 98 24.94 -4.13 -0.05
CA GLU A 98 24.72 -4.36 1.38
C GLU A 98 23.24 -4.37 1.78
N ILE A 99 22.38 -3.53 1.19
CA ILE A 99 21.01 -3.34 1.69
C ILE A 99 20.02 -4.25 0.96
N LEU A 100 20.01 -4.26 -0.37
CA LEU A 100 19.04 -5.07 -1.12
C LEU A 100 19.14 -6.57 -0.81
N PRO A 101 20.34 -7.19 -0.71
CA PRO A 101 20.43 -8.61 -0.35
C PRO A 101 19.87 -8.91 1.06
N GLN A 102 19.92 -7.95 1.98
CA GLN A 102 19.33 -8.11 3.32
C GLN A 102 17.80 -8.02 3.26
N ILE A 103 17.26 -7.12 2.44
CA ILE A 103 15.81 -7.04 2.19
C ILE A 103 15.33 -8.36 1.58
N GLU A 104 15.97 -8.81 0.52
CA GLU A 104 15.69 -10.10 -0.14
C GLU A 104 15.72 -11.25 0.85
N GLY A 105 16.77 -11.35 1.68
CA GLY A 105 16.88 -12.39 2.70
C GLY A 105 15.76 -12.35 3.74
N VAL A 106 15.30 -11.16 4.15
CA VAL A 106 14.16 -11.03 5.08
C VAL A 106 12.86 -11.46 4.41
N ILE A 107 12.64 -11.09 3.15
CA ILE A 107 11.47 -11.51 2.37
C ILE A 107 11.50 -13.03 2.20
N SER A 108 12.58 -13.61 1.68
CA SER A 108 12.68 -15.07 1.51
C SER A 108 12.46 -15.83 2.83
N SER A 109 13.02 -15.35 3.94
CA SER A 109 12.86 -16.00 5.25
C SER A 109 11.42 -15.97 5.75
N LEU A 110 10.70 -14.86 5.53
CA LEU A 110 9.29 -14.74 5.88
C LEU A 110 8.45 -15.75 5.08
N TYR A 111 8.75 -15.91 3.80
CA TYR A 111 8.01 -16.79 2.89
C TYR A 111 8.29 -18.28 3.18
N GLU A 112 9.52 -18.63 3.56
CA GLU A 112 9.85 -19.99 4.00
C GLU A 112 9.17 -20.39 5.32
N SER A 113 8.78 -19.40 6.13
CA SER A 113 8.15 -19.64 7.43
C SER A 113 6.62 -19.76 7.39
N GLU A 114 5.98 -19.37 6.28
CA GLU A 114 4.52 -19.35 6.14
C GLU A 114 4.01 -20.35 5.10
N ASP A 115 2.74 -20.72 5.20
CA ASP A 115 2.09 -21.59 4.23
C ASP A 115 1.82 -20.85 2.90
N GLN A 116 1.95 -21.56 1.77
CA GLN A 116 1.83 -20.97 0.42
C GLN A 116 0.49 -20.24 0.18
N GLU A 117 -0.60 -20.72 0.77
CA GLU A 117 -1.92 -20.07 0.63
C GLU A 117 -1.94 -18.68 1.29
N THR A 118 -1.30 -18.51 2.46
CA THR A 118 -1.22 -17.22 3.17
C THR A 118 -0.35 -16.21 2.43
N VAL A 119 0.69 -16.71 1.78
CA VAL A 119 1.65 -15.88 1.06
C VAL A 119 1.06 -15.26 -0.22
N SER A 120 0.14 -15.96 -0.87
CA SER A 120 -0.48 -15.53 -2.13
C SER A 120 -1.30 -14.23 -2.02
N SER A 121 -1.73 -13.83 -0.81
CA SER A 121 -2.47 -12.58 -0.58
C SER A 121 -1.59 -11.38 -0.24
N TRP A 122 -0.27 -11.56 -0.21
CA TRP A 122 0.62 -10.47 0.19
C TRP A 122 0.96 -9.57 -0.98
N THR A 123 1.04 -8.27 -0.70
CA THR A 123 1.35 -7.22 -1.67
C THR A 123 2.38 -6.23 -1.12
N ILE A 124 3.09 -5.52 -2.00
CA ILE A 124 3.99 -4.43 -1.63
C ILE A 124 3.32 -3.08 -1.84
N THR A 125 3.43 -2.21 -0.85
CA THR A 125 2.92 -0.83 -0.98
C THR A 125 3.88 0.07 -1.76
N GLU A 126 3.38 0.68 -2.85
CA GLU A 126 4.18 1.44 -3.82
C GLU A 126 4.37 2.94 -3.52
N HIS A 127 4.04 3.38 -2.30
CA HIS A 127 4.04 4.80 -1.95
C HIS A 127 5.03 5.09 -0.81
N PRO A 128 6.32 5.27 -1.15
CA PRO A 128 7.31 5.70 -0.19
C PRO A 128 6.95 7.08 0.34
N SER A 129 7.19 7.27 1.64
CA SER A 129 6.90 8.55 2.26
C SER A 129 7.87 9.64 1.80
N SER A 130 7.37 10.84 1.55
CA SER A 130 8.19 11.96 1.11
C SER A 130 8.79 12.76 2.26
N GLY A 131 9.72 13.68 1.95
CA GLY A 131 10.20 14.67 2.92
C GLY A 131 11.08 14.08 4.03
N TYR A 132 10.47 13.84 5.19
CA TYR A 132 11.11 13.25 6.37
C TYR A 132 10.55 11.88 6.77
N GLY A 133 9.51 11.38 6.09
CA GLY A 133 8.93 10.09 6.46
C GLY A 133 9.91 8.93 6.26
N GLU A 134 9.76 7.87 7.03
CA GLU A 134 10.72 6.75 7.06
C GLU A 134 10.29 5.59 6.16
N LYS A 135 8.97 5.38 5.98
CA LYS A 135 8.41 4.33 5.11
C LYS A 135 9.06 4.32 3.73
N ILE A 136 9.64 3.17 3.36
CA ILE A 136 10.00 2.81 2.00
C ILE A 136 8.79 2.10 1.39
N PHE A 137 8.51 0.89 1.88
CA PHE A 137 7.37 0.07 1.51
C PHE A 137 6.99 -0.82 2.68
N HIS A 138 5.81 -1.41 2.62
CA HIS A 138 5.29 -2.40 3.55
C HIS A 138 4.90 -3.64 2.74
N ILE A 139 5.08 -4.82 3.32
CA ILE A 139 4.40 -6.04 2.89
C ILE A 139 3.07 -6.06 3.64
N TYR A 140 1.99 -6.12 2.89
CA TYR A 140 0.62 -6.03 3.39
C TYR A 140 -0.14 -7.29 3.00
N ASP A 141 -0.86 -7.87 3.95
CA ASP A 141 -1.77 -8.98 3.70
C ASP A 141 -3.14 -8.42 3.33
N GLU A 142 -3.56 -8.64 2.09
CA GLU A 142 -4.83 -8.16 1.58
C GLU A 142 -6.03 -8.88 2.19
N GLN A 143 -5.88 -10.13 2.63
CA GLN A 143 -6.97 -10.90 3.24
C GLN A 143 -7.25 -10.43 4.67
N GLU A 144 -6.18 -10.24 5.45
CA GLU A 144 -6.25 -9.82 6.86
C GLU A 144 -6.30 -8.29 7.04
N GLU A 145 -6.22 -7.55 5.94
CA GLU A 145 -6.15 -6.10 5.87
C GLU A 145 -5.10 -5.50 6.84
N THR A 146 -3.91 -6.09 6.87
CA THR A 146 -2.90 -5.76 7.88
C THR A 146 -1.47 -5.81 7.35
N ASP A 147 -0.61 -4.96 7.91
CA ASP A 147 0.82 -5.02 7.59
C ASP A 147 1.43 -6.31 8.17
N VAL A 148 2.35 -6.91 7.43
CA VAL A 148 3.15 -8.07 7.87
C VAL A 148 4.56 -7.62 8.21
N LEU A 149 5.20 -6.91 7.27
CA LEU A 149 6.50 -6.28 7.44
C LEU A 149 6.46 -4.81 7.03
N ARG A 150 7.25 -3.99 7.72
CA ARG A 150 7.42 -2.59 7.34
C ARG A 150 8.89 -2.26 7.13
N PHE A 151 9.28 -1.91 5.91
CA PHE A 151 10.65 -1.51 5.56
C PHE A 151 10.79 0.01 5.53
N HIS A 152 11.76 0.51 6.31
CA HIS A 152 11.92 1.92 6.61
C HIS A 152 13.38 2.34 6.49
N VAL A 153 13.60 3.63 6.22
CA VAL A 153 14.93 4.25 6.20
C VAL A 153 14.93 5.56 6.97
N ARG A 154 15.86 5.66 7.91
CA ARG A 154 16.12 6.87 8.71
C ARG A 154 17.36 7.61 8.25
N ARG A 155 17.41 8.89 8.59
CA ARG A 155 18.61 9.72 8.45
C ARG A 155 19.20 9.97 9.82
N ASP A 156 20.32 9.32 10.07
CA ASP A 156 20.97 9.39 11.37
C ASP A 156 22.18 10.30 11.29
N MET A 157 22.36 11.14 12.32
CA MET A 157 23.58 11.92 12.50
C MET A 157 24.45 11.24 13.56
N LYS A 158 25.50 10.56 13.13
CA LYS A 158 26.48 9.94 14.03
C LYS A 158 27.53 10.97 14.43
N PRO A 159 27.72 11.26 15.74
CA PRO A 159 28.67 12.26 16.21
C PRO A 159 30.07 12.05 15.63
N LYS A 160 30.67 13.12 15.09
CA LYS A 160 32.00 13.13 14.42
C LYS A 160 32.10 12.30 13.14
N GLN A 161 31.13 11.44 12.82
CA GLN A 161 31.13 10.57 11.64
C GLN A 161 30.32 11.17 10.48
N GLY A 162 29.25 11.91 10.77
CA GLY A 162 28.40 12.53 9.76
C GLY A 162 27.06 11.83 9.66
N TYR A 163 26.41 11.95 8.52
CA TYR A 163 25.09 11.41 8.24
C TYR A 163 25.15 10.03 7.61
N TYR A 164 24.19 9.20 8.01
CA TYR A 164 23.98 7.84 7.53
C TYR A 164 22.52 7.63 7.19
N PHE A 165 22.25 6.68 6.29
CA PHE A 165 20.93 6.11 6.07
C PHE A 165 20.84 4.78 6.80
N ASN A 166 20.00 4.71 7.82
CA ASN A 166 19.78 3.50 8.61
C ASN A 166 18.56 2.77 8.06
N PHE A 167 18.80 1.67 7.36
CA PHE A 167 17.76 0.79 6.82
C PHE A 167 17.37 -0.22 7.88
N HIS A 168 16.08 -0.37 8.10
CA HIS A 168 15.55 -1.28 9.10
C HIS A 168 14.16 -1.75 8.70
N TYR A 169 13.72 -2.82 9.35
CA TYR A 169 12.36 -3.32 9.22
C TYR A 169 11.71 -3.52 10.59
N HIS A 170 10.38 -3.61 10.56
CA HIS A 170 9.53 -3.92 11.69
C HIS A 170 8.68 -5.14 11.37
N VAL A 171 8.42 -5.98 12.37
CA VAL A 171 7.64 -7.22 12.22
C VAL A 171 6.29 -7.09 12.92
N LYS A 172 5.27 -7.78 12.42
CA LYS A 172 3.94 -7.81 13.06
C LYS A 172 3.99 -8.44 14.46
N ASP A 173 4.82 -9.45 14.66
CA ASP A 173 4.91 -10.25 15.89
C ASP A 173 5.25 -9.45 17.15
N ASP A 174 5.98 -8.35 17.00
CA ASP A 174 6.34 -7.46 18.10
C ASP A 174 5.50 -6.18 18.13
N GLY A 175 4.43 -6.11 17.33
CA GLY A 175 3.59 -4.93 17.19
C GLY A 175 4.25 -3.77 16.42
N PHE A 176 5.29 -4.06 15.64
CA PHE A 176 6.13 -3.10 14.92
C PHE A 176 6.96 -2.17 15.83
N GLU A 177 7.34 -2.64 17.02
CA GLU A 177 8.06 -1.83 18.00
C GLU A 177 9.58 -1.86 17.81
N ALA A 178 10.17 -3.04 17.54
CA ALA A 178 11.61 -3.15 17.36
C ALA A 178 12.03 -2.66 15.97
N HIS A 179 13.24 -2.12 15.92
CA HIS A 179 13.90 -1.72 14.68
C HIS A 179 14.95 -2.77 14.35
N HIS A 180 14.61 -3.73 13.50
CA HIS A 180 15.54 -4.74 13.04
C HIS A 180 16.44 -4.13 11.96
N THR A 181 17.73 -3.96 12.26
CA THR A 181 18.65 -3.26 11.37
C THR A 181 19.02 -4.13 10.18
N LEU A 182 18.88 -3.57 8.97
CA LEU A 182 19.36 -4.15 7.71
C LEU A 182 20.77 -3.67 7.41
N GLY A 183 21.05 -2.38 7.65
CA GLY A 183 22.37 -1.81 7.45
C GLY A 183 22.40 -0.29 7.57
N ASP A 184 23.62 0.25 7.57
CA ASP A 184 23.90 1.68 7.68
C ASP A 184 24.76 2.13 6.50
N VAL A 185 24.19 2.96 5.64
CA VAL A 185 24.88 3.49 4.46
C VAL A 185 25.39 4.90 4.72
N TYR A 186 26.67 5.15 4.45
CA TYR A 186 27.25 6.47 4.71
C TYR A 186 26.83 7.50 3.65
N TRP A 187 26.38 8.68 4.10
CA TRP A 187 26.11 9.80 3.19
C TRP A 187 27.31 10.74 3.08
N ASP A 188 27.56 11.55 4.12
CA ASP A 188 28.59 12.59 4.16
C ASP A 188 28.59 13.30 5.53
N LYS A 189 29.48 14.28 5.74
CA LYS A 189 29.42 15.23 6.86
C LYS A 189 28.29 16.25 6.75
N ASN A 190 27.79 16.54 5.54
CA ASN A 190 26.71 17.50 5.33
C ASN A 190 25.32 16.82 5.41
N THR A 191 24.30 17.62 5.72
CA THR A 191 22.93 17.10 5.82
C THR A 191 22.46 16.58 4.46
N PRO A 192 22.00 15.31 4.37
CA PRO A 192 21.41 14.78 3.15
C PRO A 192 20.14 15.54 2.76
N PRO A 193 19.77 15.54 1.48
CA PRO A 193 18.49 16.10 1.05
C PRO A 193 17.30 15.36 1.69
N LYS A 194 16.11 15.93 1.52
CA LYS A 194 14.86 15.24 1.85
C LYS A 194 14.59 14.15 0.81
N TRP A 195 13.77 13.17 1.20
CA TRP A 195 13.24 12.17 0.26
C TRP A 195 12.42 12.85 -0.82
N MET A 196 12.38 12.23 -2.00
CA MET A 196 11.58 12.72 -3.12
C MET A 196 10.10 12.80 -2.73
N SER A 197 9.40 13.77 -3.32
CA SER A 197 7.94 13.73 -3.37
C SER A 197 7.56 12.98 -4.64
N HIS A 198 6.78 11.92 -4.48
CA HIS A 198 6.18 11.15 -5.56
C HIS A 198 4.85 11.77 -5.98
#